data_AF-A0A3G8JR14-F1
#
_entry.id   AF-A0A3G8JR14-F1
#
_cell.length_a   1.000
_cell.length_b   1.000
_cell.length_c   1.000
_cell.angle_alpha   90.00
_cell.angle_beta   90.00
_cell.angle_gamma   90.00
#
_symmetry.space_group_name_H-M   'P 1'
#
loop_
_entity.id
_entity.type
_entity.pdbx_description
1 polymer ?
#
loop_
_entity_poly.entity_id
_entity_poly.type
_entity_poly.pdbx_seq_one_letter_code
_entity_poly.pdbx_strand_id
1 'polypeptide(L)'
;MSIGESGTAQPARSMAPESSDRYLSDMIDHAVAWMPFGGADDQIFVEFGTAPATFYRRILSELERPELLSRVPSQHRDDLHAFCRYKVRVLRSVGLSPPRRPGPPRRG
;
A
#
# COMPACT_ATOMS: atom_id res chain seq x y z
N MET A 1 52.77 19.61 6.39
CA MET A 1 51.84 20.68 5.94
C MET A 1 51.34 20.31 4.56
N SER A 2 50.00 20.42 4.35
CA SER A 2 49.25 20.38 3.06
C SER A 2 49.10 19.01 2.37
N ILE A 3 47.91 18.37 2.43
CA ILE A 3 46.68 18.46 1.58
C ILE A 3 46.96 18.09 0.10
N GLY A 4 46.17 17.27 -0.61
CA GLY A 4 44.89 16.63 -0.34
C GLY A 4 44.49 15.73 -1.53
N GLU A 5 43.22 15.31 -1.53
CA GLU A 5 42.48 14.74 -2.67
C GLU A 5 42.76 13.27 -3.05
N SER A 6 42.13 12.36 -2.33
CA SER A 6 41.60 11.13 -2.95
C SER A 6 40.08 11.17 -2.76
N GLY A 7 39.40 11.67 -3.79
CA GLY A 7 37.94 11.60 -3.89
C GLY A 7 37.51 10.15 -3.79
N THR A 8 37.02 9.76 -2.62
CA THR A 8 36.18 8.59 -2.47
C THR A 8 34.92 8.88 -3.26
N ALA A 9 34.87 8.33 -4.47
CA ALA A 9 33.63 8.16 -5.22
C ALA A 9 32.64 7.50 -4.27
N GLN A 10 31.71 8.30 -3.75
CA GLN A 10 30.59 7.80 -2.98
C GLN A 10 29.83 6.87 -3.91
N PRO A 11 29.64 5.58 -3.57
CA PRO A 11 28.69 4.78 -4.31
C PRO A 11 27.34 5.49 -4.15
N ALA A 12 26.74 5.83 -5.29
CA ALA A 12 25.40 6.36 -5.36
C ALA A 12 24.52 5.54 -4.42
N ARG A 13 23.86 6.28 -3.54
CA ARG A 13 22.88 5.90 -2.52
C ARG A 13 21.91 4.81 -2.99
N SER A 14 22.35 3.55 -3.05
CA SER A 14 21.59 2.35 -3.43
C SER A 14 20.83 1.80 -2.22
N MET A 15 19.94 2.62 -1.66
CA MET A 15 19.22 2.37 -0.42
C MET A 15 17.74 2.64 -0.69
N ALA A 16 16.81 1.68 -0.77
CA ALA A 16 16.84 0.23 -0.88
C ALA A 16 15.45 -0.18 -1.45
N PRO A 17 15.34 -1.04 -2.48
CA PRO A 17 14.04 -1.52 -2.96
C PRO A 17 13.25 -2.27 -1.86
N GLU A 18 13.95 -2.88 -0.91
CA GLU A 18 13.36 -3.70 0.16
C GLU A 18 12.42 -2.95 1.11
N SER A 19 12.67 -1.66 1.36
CA SER A 19 11.79 -0.87 2.25
C SER A 19 10.46 -0.58 1.59
N SER A 20 10.46 -0.35 0.28
CA SER A 20 9.24 -0.14 -0.49
C SER A 20 8.44 -1.43 -0.60
N ASP A 21 9.13 -2.57 -0.80
CA ASP A 21 8.48 -3.88 -0.85
C ASP A 21 7.83 -4.28 0.49
N ARG A 22 8.48 -3.97 1.63
CA ARG A 22 7.90 -4.20 2.97
C ARG A 22 6.69 -3.30 3.20
N TYR A 23 6.82 -2.01 2.90
CA TYR A 23 5.73 -1.06 3.02
C TYR A 23 4.51 -1.47 2.18
N LEU A 24 4.73 -1.94 0.94
CA LEU A 24 3.68 -2.47 0.08
C LEU A 24 3.07 -3.78 0.61
N SER A 25 3.91 -4.67 1.17
CA SER A 25 3.44 -5.89 1.82
C SER A 25 2.50 -5.56 2.98
N ASP A 26 2.83 -4.57 3.80
CA ASP A 26 1.98 -4.13 4.90
C ASP A 26 0.66 -3.51 4.39
N MET A 27 0.70 -2.75 3.29
CA MET A 27 -0.51 -2.25 2.62
C MET A 27 -1.40 -3.40 2.15
N ILE A 28 -0.82 -4.46 1.58
CA ILE A 28 -1.57 -5.62 1.10
C ILE A 28 -2.17 -6.41 2.27
N ASP A 29 -1.39 -6.68 3.32
CA ASP A 29 -1.87 -7.41 4.51
C ASP A 29 -3.04 -6.67 5.16
N HIS A 30 -2.90 -5.35 5.33
CA HIS A 30 -3.97 -4.50 5.79
C HIS A 30 -5.20 -4.61 4.86
N ALA A 31 -5.03 -4.47 3.54
CA ALA A 31 -6.16 -4.57 2.61
C ALA A 31 -6.88 -5.93 2.69
N VAL A 32 -6.15 -7.04 2.85
CA VAL A 32 -6.71 -8.40 3.00
C VAL A 32 -7.45 -8.54 4.33
N ALA A 33 -6.86 -8.09 5.43
CA ALA A 33 -7.48 -8.16 6.76
C ALA A 33 -8.80 -7.37 6.82
N TRP A 34 -8.89 -6.26 6.09
CA TRP A 34 -10.04 -5.36 6.10
C TRP A 34 -11.03 -5.60 4.95
N MET A 35 -10.67 -6.39 3.95
CA MET A 35 -11.52 -6.78 2.82
C MET A 35 -12.91 -7.29 3.26
N PRO A 36 -13.04 -8.27 4.19
CA PRO A 36 -14.35 -8.79 4.59
C PRO A 36 -15.24 -7.76 5.31
N PHE A 37 -14.67 -6.66 5.79
CA PHE A 37 -15.39 -5.58 6.48
C PHE A 37 -15.70 -4.38 5.58
N GLY A 38 -15.32 -4.42 4.29
CA GLY A 38 -15.53 -3.33 3.34
C GLY A 38 -14.35 -2.35 3.21
N GLY A 39 -13.22 -2.66 3.85
CA GLY A 39 -12.00 -1.85 3.88
C GLY A 39 -11.91 -0.90 5.08
N ALA A 40 -10.73 -0.32 5.28
CA ALA A 40 -10.43 0.59 6.40
C ALA A 40 -9.97 1.97 5.93
N ASP A 41 -10.77 2.60 5.06
CA ASP A 41 -10.43 3.86 4.40
C ASP A 41 -9.97 4.96 5.37
N ASP A 42 -10.65 5.09 6.52
CA ASP A 42 -10.32 6.08 7.54
C ASP A 42 -8.98 5.81 8.27
N GLN A 43 -8.56 4.55 8.36
CA GLN A 43 -7.29 4.18 8.99
C GLN A 43 -6.12 4.19 8.01
N ILE A 44 -6.38 4.04 6.71
CA ILE A 44 -5.35 4.06 5.67
C ILE A 44 -4.50 5.35 5.76
N PHE A 45 -5.14 6.50 5.95
CA PHE A 45 -4.38 7.76 6.04
C PHE A 45 -3.53 7.84 7.31
N VAL A 46 -4.04 7.31 8.43
CA VAL A 46 -3.34 7.34 9.72
C VAL A 46 -2.16 6.37 9.74
N GLU A 47 -2.33 5.15 9.20
CA GLU A 47 -1.31 4.10 9.21
C GLU A 47 -0.26 4.30 8.10
N PHE A 48 -0.69 4.71 6.91
CA PHE A 48 0.15 4.74 5.72
C PHE A 48 0.43 6.15 5.19
N GLY A 49 -0.17 7.20 5.77
CA GLY A 49 0.05 8.58 5.34
C GLY A 49 -0.38 8.86 3.89
N THR A 50 -1.25 8.03 3.31
CA THR A 50 -1.70 8.14 1.92
C THR A 50 -3.21 8.18 1.84
N ALA A 51 -3.75 8.86 0.82
CA ALA A 51 -5.18 8.86 0.57
C ALA A 51 -5.66 7.43 0.20
N PRO A 52 -6.90 7.03 0.59
CA PRO A 52 -7.45 5.71 0.28
C PRO A 52 -7.43 5.37 -1.21
N ALA A 53 -7.76 6.33 -2.07
CA ALA A 53 -7.73 6.12 -3.52
C ALA A 53 -6.30 5.84 -4.03
N THR A 54 -5.31 6.53 -3.48
CA THR A 54 -3.90 6.30 -3.81
C THR A 54 -3.41 4.96 -3.26
N PHE A 55 -3.85 4.57 -2.07
CA PHE A 55 -3.54 3.29 -1.45
C PHE A 55 -3.99 2.11 -2.33
N TYR A 56 -5.27 2.06 -2.70
CA TYR A 56 -5.79 0.96 -3.52
C TYR A 56 -5.21 0.95 -4.93
N ARG A 57 -4.90 2.12 -5.51
CA ARG A 57 -4.22 2.21 -6.81
C ARG A 57 -2.80 1.65 -6.75
N ARG A 58 -2.05 1.96 -5.69
CA ARG A 58 -0.70 1.41 -5.51
C ARG A 58 -0.76 -0.11 -5.40
N ILE A 59 -1.66 -0.64 -4.58
CA ILE A 59 -1.82 -2.10 -4.47
C ILE A 59 -2.13 -2.71 -5.85
N LEU A 60 -3.03 -2.13 -6.64
CA LEU A 60 -3.33 -2.64 -7.99
C LEU A 60 -2.13 -2.66 -8.91
N SER A 61 -1.37 -1.56 -8.98
CA SER A 61 -0.17 -1.48 -9.81
C SER A 61 0.90 -2.49 -9.41
N GLU A 62 0.98 -2.82 -8.12
CA GLU A 62 1.97 -3.77 -7.61
C GLU A 62 1.49 -5.23 -7.73
N LEU A 63 0.18 -5.48 -7.73
CA LEU A 63 -0.38 -6.78 -8.09
C LEU A 63 -0.11 -7.13 -9.57
N GLU A 64 0.25 -6.17 -10.42
CA GLU A 64 0.72 -6.47 -11.79
C GLU A 64 2.17 -6.96 -11.82
N ARG A 65 2.92 -6.87 -10.71
CA ARG A 65 4.31 -7.31 -10.62
C ARG A 65 4.41 -8.75 -10.09
N PRO A 66 5.04 -9.68 -10.84
CA PRO A 66 5.08 -11.09 -10.48
C PRO A 66 5.83 -11.37 -9.16
N GLU A 67 6.88 -10.60 -8.83
CA GLU A 67 7.62 -10.78 -7.58
C GLU A 67 6.77 -10.57 -6.32
N LEU A 68 5.91 -9.53 -6.30
CA LEU A 68 5.07 -9.20 -5.15
C LEU A 68 3.80 -10.04 -5.13
N LEU A 69 3.25 -10.35 -6.30
CA LEU A 69 2.12 -11.27 -6.43
C LEU A 69 2.43 -12.61 -5.75
N SER A 70 3.66 -13.12 -5.88
CA SER A 70 4.10 -14.37 -5.26
C SER A 70 3.90 -14.42 -3.73
N ARG A 71 3.97 -13.26 -3.04
CA ARG A 71 3.83 -13.14 -1.59
C ARG A 71 2.38 -13.14 -1.12
N VAL A 72 1.45 -12.81 -2.00
CA VAL A 72 0.01 -12.84 -1.69
C VAL A 72 -0.49 -14.27 -1.89
N PRO A 73 -1.22 -14.88 -0.93
CA PRO A 73 -1.82 -16.18 -1.13
C PRO A 73 -2.74 -16.16 -2.34
N SER A 74 -2.57 -17.12 -3.26
CA SER A 74 -3.27 -17.18 -4.54
C SER A 74 -4.79 -17.07 -4.42
N GLN A 75 -5.35 -17.64 -3.34
CA GLN A 75 -6.78 -17.59 -3.05
C GLN A 75 -7.32 -16.17 -2.83
N HIS A 76 -6.50 -15.24 -2.34
CA HIS A 76 -6.93 -13.86 -2.08
C HIS A 76 -6.54 -12.90 -3.20
N ARG A 77 -5.79 -13.34 -4.23
CA ARG A 77 -5.30 -12.45 -5.30
C ARG A 77 -6.43 -11.91 -6.15
N ASP A 78 -7.31 -12.79 -6.63
CA ASP A 78 -8.44 -12.39 -7.46
C ASP A 78 -9.45 -11.54 -6.68
N ASP A 79 -9.76 -11.93 -5.44
CA ASP A 79 -10.66 -11.18 -4.55
C ASP A 79 -10.10 -9.81 -4.19
N LEU A 80 -8.80 -9.73 -3.85
CA LEU A 80 -8.12 -8.46 -3.56
C LEU A 80 -8.07 -7.56 -4.80
N HIS A 81 -7.82 -8.13 -5.98
CA HIS A 81 -7.79 -7.38 -7.22
C HIS A 81 -9.17 -6.83 -7.57
N ALA A 82 -10.22 -7.65 -7.46
CA ALA A 82 -11.61 -7.22 -7.65
C ALA A 82 -12.02 -6.14 -6.64
N PHE A 83 -11.68 -6.34 -5.36
CA PHE A 83 -11.95 -5.39 -4.29
C PHE A 83 -11.25 -4.05 -4.50
N CYS A 84 -9.95 -4.05 -4.79
CA CYS A 84 -9.21 -2.81 -5.03
C CYS A 84 -9.76 -2.06 -6.25
N ARG A 85 -10.11 -2.76 -7.34
CA ARG A 85 -10.74 -2.13 -8.53
C ARG A 85 -12.09 -1.51 -8.18
N TYR A 86 -12.91 -2.21 -7.41
CA TYR A 86 -14.17 -1.69 -6.90
C TYR A 86 -13.96 -0.43 -6.06
N LYS A 87 -13.04 -0.47 -5.10
CA LYS A 87 -12.73 0.67 -4.22
C LYS A 87 -12.19 1.86 -4.98
N VAL A 88 -11.29 1.69 -5.95
CA VAL A 88 -10.81 2.80 -6.79
C VAL A 88 -11.97 3.43 -7.58
N ARG A 89 -12.90 2.63 -8.10
CA ARG A 89 -14.08 3.15 -8.80
C ARG A 89 -15.03 3.89 -7.86
N VAL A 90 -15.33 3.31 -6.70
CA VAL A 90 -16.18 3.92 -5.67
C VAL A 90 -15.56 5.21 -5.16
N LEU A 91 -14.30 5.20 -4.72
CA LEU A 91 -13.62 6.39 -4.18
C LEU A 91 -13.47 7.51 -5.19
N ARG A 92 -13.31 7.19 -6.48
CA ARG A 92 -13.38 8.19 -7.57
C ARG A 92 -14.78 8.79 -7.74
N SER A 93 -15.83 8.03 -7.41
CA SER A 93 -17.24 8.45 -7.50
C SER A 93 -17.73 9.14 -6.22
N VAL A 94 -17.17 8.76 -5.06
CA VAL A 94 -17.47 9.22 -3.70
C VAL A 94 -16.85 10.59 -3.37
N GLY A 95 -16.09 11.18 -4.31
CA GLY A 95 -15.81 12.62 -4.33
C GLY A 95 -17.09 13.51 -4.31
N LEU A 96 -18.29 12.92 -4.29
CA LEU A 96 -19.59 13.58 -4.15
C LEU A 96 -20.42 13.22 -2.89
N SER A 97 -20.08 12.19 -2.07
CA SER A 97 -20.75 11.98 -0.75
C SER A 97 -20.16 10.80 0.05
N PRO A 98 -19.88 10.92 1.37
CA PRO A 98 -19.26 9.87 2.18
C PRO A 98 -20.28 8.82 2.68
N PRO A 99 -20.00 7.51 2.62
CA PRO A 99 -20.76 6.54 3.40
C PRO A 99 -20.27 6.57 4.85
N ARG A 100 -21.13 7.03 5.76
CA ARG A 100 -21.00 6.76 7.20
C ARG A 100 -21.24 5.27 7.43
N ARG A 101 -20.34 4.55 8.12
CA ARG A 101 -20.66 3.33 8.91
C ARG A 101 -19.45 2.79 9.70
N PRO A 102 -19.69 1.88 10.68
CA PRO A 102 -19.20 1.99 12.05
C PRO A 102 -17.77 1.49 12.23
N GLY A 103 -17.12 2.02 13.27
CA GLY A 103 -15.72 1.76 13.58
C GLY A 103 -15.43 0.33 14.07
N PRO A 104 -14.16 -0.07 13.98
CA PRO A 104 -13.70 -1.43 14.31
C PRO A 104 -13.80 -1.76 15.81
N PRO A 105 -13.77 -3.05 16.19
CA PRO A 105 -13.57 -3.44 17.57
C PRO A 105 -12.20 -2.96 18.07
N ARG A 106 -12.17 -2.33 19.25
CA ARG A 106 -10.92 -1.91 19.89
C ARG A 106 -10.09 -3.16 20.19
N ARG A 107 -8.90 -3.24 19.60
CA ARG A 107 -7.92 -4.26 19.92
C ARG A 107 -7.46 -4.03 21.37
N GLY A 108 -7.87 -4.93 22.28
CA GLY A 108 -7.37 -5.02 23.65
C GLY A 108 -6.10 -5.84 23.72
#